data_AF-R8BHC8-F1
#
_entry.id   AF-R8BHC8-F1
#
_cell.length_a   1.000
_cell.length_b   1.000
_cell.length_c   1.000
_cell.angle_alpha   90.00
_cell.angle_beta   90.00
_cell.angle_gamma   90.00
#
_symmetry.space_group_name_H-M   'P 1'
#
loop_
_entity.id
_entity.type
_entity.pdbx_description
1 polymer ?
#
loop_
_entity_poly.entity_id
_entity_poly.type
_entity_poly.pdbx_seq_one_letter_code
_entity_poly.pdbx_strand_id
1 'polypeptide(L)'
;MASLSAVPCCPKCGFDMDLPPLHETQGALLSAQKQIEDLQAQVRLLNQKATAAVDRWADYEDELARLRSAVAAANSRAAAATAPPPPIEPQGPPSPSRSPASSFLPQGAANRISALLSPRSAKSTPDLKAQAPASPYQTPGGPRSQFSPAIPMSPTPSTDELLNALSREQSLRLQAEGKLNDTSREVEELSVQLFEQANEMVATERRARAKLEERVEVLEKRDTEKRRRLDKIEQAMDRIDRVRALIGETGQ
;
A
#
# COMPACT_ATOMS: atom_id res chain seq x y z
N MET A 1 89.38 -20.68 15.69
CA MET A 1 88.69 -21.11 14.46
C MET A 1 87.21 -21.06 14.74
N ALA A 2 86.51 -20.10 14.14
CA ALA A 2 85.09 -19.83 14.39
C ALA A 2 84.24 -20.84 13.59
N SER A 3 83.33 -21.54 14.28
CA SER A 3 82.35 -22.43 13.66
C SER A 3 81.12 -21.61 13.29
N LEU A 4 80.88 -21.43 11.99
CA LEU A 4 79.71 -20.74 11.46
C LEU A 4 78.55 -21.72 11.36
N SER A 5 77.48 -21.45 12.12
CA SER A 5 76.23 -22.20 12.08
C SER A 5 75.53 -21.96 10.73
N ALA A 6 75.36 -23.01 9.93
CA ALA A 6 74.75 -22.92 8.60
C ALA A 6 73.22 -22.78 8.74
N VAL A 7 72.67 -21.68 8.23
CA VAL A 7 71.22 -21.41 8.15
C VAL A 7 70.65 -22.10 6.90
N PRO A 8 69.54 -22.87 6.99
CA PRO A 8 69.01 -23.64 5.86
C PRO A 8 68.22 -22.74 4.89
N CYS A 9 68.87 -22.28 3.82
CA CYS A 9 68.26 -21.48 2.75
C CYS A 9 67.76 -22.36 1.56
N CYS A 10 66.64 -21.98 0.94
CA CYS A 10 66.07 -22.70 -0.22
C CYS A 10 66.85 -22.40 -1.52
N PRO A 11 67.37 -23.41 -2.25
CA PRO A 11 68.33 -23.22 -3.35
C PRO A 11 67.75 -22.64 -4.64
N LYS A 12 66.45 -22.29 -4.70
CA LYS A 12 65.80 -21.75 -5.91
C LYS A 12 65.35 -20.29 -5.81
N CYS A 13 65.32 -19.70 -4.61
CA CYS A 13 64.90 -18.31 -4.42
C CYS A 13 65.71 -17.53 -3.38
N GLY A 14 66.67 -18.15 -2.68
CA GLY A 14 67.60 -17.44 -1.79
C GLY A 14 66.95 -16.77 -0.57
N PHE A 15 65.69 -17.07 -0.28
CA PHE A 15 64.99 -16.54 0.88
C PHE A 15 65.38 -17.32 2.13
N ASP A 16 65.77 -16.59 3.17
CA ASP A 16 66.02 -17.12 4.50
C ASP A 16 64.68 -17.60 5.08
N MET A 17 64.56 -18.92 5.28
CA MET A 17 63.35 -19.53 5.81
C MET A 17 63.44 -19.47 7.32
N ASP A 18 63.13 -18.30 7.89
CA ASP A 18 62.64 -18.20 9.27
C ASP A 18 61.30 -18.95 9.33
N LEU A 19 61.38 -20.27 9.36
CA LEU A 19 60.22 -21.16 9.50
C LEU A 19 59.66 -20.90 10.90
N PRO A 20 58.43 -20.38 11.02
CA PRO A 20 57.76 -20.32 12.31
C PRO A 20 57.72 -21.75 12.89
N PRO A 21 57.79 -21.92 14.21
CA PRO A 21 57.72 -23.25 14.83
C PRO A 21 56.56 -24.05 14.23
N LEU A 22 56.81 -25.26 13.73
CA LEU A 22 55.79 -26.10 13.05
C LEU A 22 54.46 -26.17 13.83
N HIS A 23 54.55 -26.16 15.16
CA HIS A 23 53.40 -26.15 16.06
C HIS A 23 52.48 -24.92 15.89
N GLU A 24 53.05 -23.74 15.64
CA GLU A 24 52.30 -22.49 15.45
C GLU A 24 51.60 -22.47 14.08
N THR A 25 52.28 -22.96 13.03
CA THR A 25 51.68 -23.11 11.69
C THR A 25 50.54 -24.14 11.68
N GLN A 26 50.67 -25.22 12.44
CA GLN A 26 49.65 -26.25 12.57
C GLN A 26 48.44 -25.72 13.36
N GLY A 27 48.68 -24.94 14.43
CA GLY A 27 47.62 -24.24 15.16
C GLY A 27 46.86 -23.25 14.28
N ALA A 28 47.57 -22.45 13.47
CA ALA A 28 46.97 -21.52 12.54
C ALA A 28 46.11 -22.23 11.48
N LEU A 29 46.58 -23.36 10.94
CA LEU A 29 45.84 -24.15 9.95
C LEU A 29 44.55 -24.75 10.53
N LEU A 30 44.60 -25.26 11.76
CA LEU A 30 43.40 -25.74 12.47
C LEU A 30 42.41 -24.61 12.74
N SER A 31 42.89 -23.42 13.11
CA SER A 31 42.04 -22.25 13.31
C SER A 31 41.36 -21.80 12.01
N ALA A 32 42.10 -21.81 10.90
CA ALA A 32 41.57 -21.48 9.58
C ALA A 32 40.53 -22.52 9.10
N GLN A 33 40.78 -23.81 9.34
CA GLN A 33 39.80 -24.87 9.03
C GLN A 33 38.50 -24.68 9.79
N LYS A 34 38.57 -24.38 11.09
CA LYS A 34 37.39 -24.09 11.91
C LYS A 34 36.63 -22.87 11.40
N GLN A 35 37.35 -21.81 11.05
CA GLN A 35 36.73 -20.61 10.50
C GLN A 35 36.05 -20.86 9.15
N ILE A 36 36.64 -21.70 8.29
CA ILE A 36 36.02 -22.11 7.02
C ILE A 36 34.72 -22.86 7.28
N GLU A 37 34.70 -23.78 8.23
CA GLU A 37 33.49 -24.52 8.60
C GLU A 37 32.38 -23.59 9.12
N ASP A 38 32.73 -22.66 10.02
CA ASP A 38 31.81 -21.66 10.54
C ASP A 38 31.24 -20.76 9.42
N LEU A 39 32.09 -20.30 8.50
CA LEU A 39 31.67 -19.50 7.36
C LEU A 39 30.78 -20.30 6.40
N GLN A 40 31.09 -21.56 6.14
CA GLN A 40 30.25 -22.45 5.34
C GLN A 40 28.88 -22.67 5.98
N ALA A 41 28.82 -22.84 7.30
CA ALA A 41 27.57 -22.94 8.05
C ALA A 41 26.74 -21.64 7.95
N GLN A 42 27.38 -20.48 8.08
CA GLN A 42 26.71 -19.18 7.91
C GLN A 42 26.16 -19.00 6.50
N VAL A 43 26.93 -19.35 5.46
CA VAL A 43 26.46 -19.28 4.07
C VAL A 43 25.25 -20.19 3.85
N ARG A 44 25.27 -21.41 4.40
CA ARG A 44 24.11 -22.32 4.34
C ARG A 44 22.89 -21.72 5.04
N LEU A 45 23.06 -21.14 6.23
CA LEU A 45 21.97 -20.52 6.97
C LEU A 45 21.40 -19.30 6.23
N LEU A 46 22.27 -18.46 5.66
CA LEU A 46 21.85 -17.30 4.87
C LEU A 46 21.10 -17.73 3.60
N ASN A 47 21.55 -18.78 2.92
CA ASN A 47 20.82 -19.34 1.78
C ASN A 47 19.43 -19.86 2.20
N GLN A 48 19.32 -20.60 3.31
CA GLN A 48 18.01 -21.04 3.82
C GLN A 48 17.08 -19.85 4.12
N LYS A 49 17.61 -18.78 4.73
CA LYS A 49 16.86 -17.55 4.99
C LYS A 49 16.45 -16.84 3.71
N ALA A 50 17.33 -16.79 2.71
CA ALA A 50 17.04 -16.20 1.41
C ALA A 50 15.92 -16.98 0.70
N THR A 51 15.98 -18.31 0.67
CA THR A 51 14.91 -19.14 0.11
C THR A 51 13.59 -18.91 0.84
N ALA A 52 13.59 -18.95 2.18
CA ALA A 52 12.38 -18.69 2.96
C ALA A 52 11.83 -17.26 2.77
N ALA A 53 12.69 -16.28 2.50
CA ALA A 53 12.25 -14.94 2.16
C ALA A 53 11.62 -14.91 0.76
N VAL A 54 12.22 -15.55 -0.24
CA VAL A 54 11.67 -15.64 -1.59
C VAL A 54 10.30 -16.34 -1.59
N ASP A 55 10.13 -17.42 -0.83
CA ASP A 55 8.84 -18.11 -0.70
C ASP A 55 7.76 -17.16 -0.15
N ARG A 56 8.07 -16.39 0.89
CA ARG A 56 7.15 -15.38 1.43
C ARG A 56 6.86 -14.25 0.45
N TRP A 57 7.82 -13.89 -0.40
CA TRP A 57 7.60 -12.86 -1.43
C TRP A 57 6.65 -13.36 -2.51
N ALA A 58 6.73 -14.65 -2.89
CA ALA A 58 5.76 -15.26 -3.78
C ALA A 58 4.33 -15.18 -3.21
N ASP A 59 4.15 -15.49 -1.92
CA ASP A 59 2.84 -15.35 -1.25
C ASP A 59 2.31 -13.90 -1.32
N TYR A 60 3.19 -12.90 -1.13
CA TYR A 60 2.81 -11.49 -1.23
C TYR A 60 2.49 -11.07 -2.67
N GLU A 61 3.20 -11.58 -3.68
CA GLU A 61 2.89 -11.31 -5.08
C GLU A 61 1.52 -11.86 -5.47
N ASP A 62 1.17 -13.06 -5.02
CA ASP A 62 -0.14 -13.68 -5.23
C ASP A 62 -1.27 -12.85 -4.58
N GLU A 63 -1.07 -12.40 -3.34
CA GLU A 63 -2.02 -11.51 -2.66
C GLU A 63 -2.17 -10.18 -3.40
N LEU A 64 -1.08 -9.63 -3.93
CA LEU A 64 -1.09 -8.40 -4.70
C LEU A 64 -1.80 -8.55 -6.05
N ALA A 65 -1.68 -9.72 -6.69
CA ALA A 65 -2.41 -10.08 -7.90
C ALA A 65 -3.91 -10.25 -7.61
N ARG A 66 -4.26 -10.90 -6.50
CA ARG A 66 -5.65 -11.08 -6.03
C ARG A 66 -6.32 -9.75 -5.72
N LEU A 67 -5.65 -8.84 -5.03
CA LEU A 67 -6.19 -7.51 -4.74
C LEU A 67 -6.36 -6.68 -6.03
N ARG A 68 -5.43 -6.80 -6.99
CA ARG A 68 -5.56 -6.11 -8.28
C ARG A 68 -6.73 -6.63 -9.11
N SER A 69 -6.95 -7.94 -9.15
CA SER A 69 -8.10 -8.52 -9.85
C SER A 69 -9.42 -8.16 -9.16
N ALA A 70 -9.47 -8.12 -7.82
CA ALA A 70 -10.64 -7.68 -7.06
C ALA A 70 -11.00 -6.21 -7.35
N VAL A 71 -10.01 -5.31 -7.36
CA VAL A 71 -10.20 -3.90 -7.72
C VAL A 71 -10.64 -3.76 -9.17
N ALA A 72 -10.03 -4.49 -10.11
CA ALA A 72 -10.43 -4.46 -11.52
C ALA A 72 -11.88 -4.95 -11.73
N ALA A 73 -12.30 -6.01 -11.01
CA ALA A 73 -13.66 -6.53 -11.05
C ALA A 73 -14.68 -5.57 -10.41
N ALA A 74 -14.31 -4.87 -9.34
CA ALA A 74 -15.15 -3.82 -8.75
C ALA A 74 -15.33 -2.65 -9.74
N ASN A 75 -14.25 -2.25 -10.41
CA ASN A 75 -14.28 -1.15 -11.38
C ASN A 75 -15.08 -1.50 -12.64
N SER A 76 -15.00 -2.75 -13.13
CA SER A 76 -15.80 -3.21 -14.27
C SER A 76 -17.30 -3.32 -13.93
N ARG A 77 -17.65 -3.72 -12.70
CA ARG A 77 -19.05 -3.70 -12.23
C ARG A 77 -19.61 -2.28 -12.12
N ALA A 78 -18.81 -1.31 -11.67
CA ALA A 78 -19.21 0.10 -11.67
C ALA A 78 -19.39 0.64 -13.11
N ALA A 79 -18.50 0.27 -14.04
CA ALA A 79 -18.63 0.65 -15.45
C ALA A 79 -19.86 0.02 -16.13
N ALA A 80 -20.18 -1.25 -15.84
CA ALA A 80 -21.36 -1.93 -16.39
C ALA A 80 -22.70 -1.37 -15.87
N ALA A 81 -22.74 -0.81 -14.65
CA ALA A 81 -23.91 -0.10 -14.13
C ALA A 81 -24.14 1.27 -14.79
N THR A 82 -23.18 1.75 -15.60
CA THR A 82 -23.24 3.04 -16.32
C THR A 82 -23.43 2.85 -17.84
N ALA A 83 -23.46 1.60 -18.33
CA ALA A 83 -23.65 1.30 -19.74
C ALA A 83 -25.15 1.18 -20.08
N PRO A 84 -25.65 1.86 -21.13
CA PRO A 84 -27.04 1.74 -21.54
C PRO A 84 -27.34 0.32 -22.07
N PRO A 85 -28.57 -0.21 -21.87
CA PRO A 85 -28.94 -1.51 -22.41
C PRO A 85 -28.83 -1.50 -23.95
N PRO A 86 -28.38 -2.61 -24.58
CA PRO A 86 -28.33 -2.69 -26.03
C PRO A 86 -29.75 -2.62 -26.62
N PRO A 87 -29.92 -2.02 -27.81
CA PRO A 87 -31.21 -2.03 -28.50
C PRO A 87 -31.59 -3.48 -28.82
N ILE A 88 -32.82 -3.85 -28.47
CA ILE A 88 -33.44 -5.11 -28.88
C ILE A 88 -33.78 -4.96 -30.37
N GLU A 89 -32.93 -5.50 -31.25
CA GLU A 89 -33.28 -5.73 -32.67
C GLU A 89 -33.67 -7.20 -32.90
N PRO A 90 -34.66 -7.51 -33.77
CA PRO A 90 -35.15 -8.87 -33.96
C PRO A 90 -34.19 -9.73 -34.79
N GLN A 91 -34.21 -11.02 -34.46
CA GLN A 91 -33.27 -12.08 -34.85
C GLN A 91 -33.19 -12.40 -36.35
N GLY A 92 -31.99 -12.73 -36.82
CA GLY A 92 -31.68 -13.52 -38.03
C GLY A 92 -30.52 -14.50 -37.77
N PRO A 93 -30.45 -15.67 -38.44
CA PRO A 93 -29.64 -16.82 -38.00
C PRO A 93 -28.13 -16.73 -38.34
N PRO A 94 -27.26 -17.57 -37.72
CA PRO A 94 -25.82 -17.34 -37.62
C PRO A 94 -25.00 -18.02 -38.73
N SER A 95 -23.84 -17.44 -39.06
CA SER A 95 -22.74 -18.13 -39.76
C SER A 95 -21.39 -17.77 -39.11
N PRO A 96 -20.44 -18.71 -38.98
CA PRO A 96 -19.25 -18.53 -38.16
C PRO A 96 -18.01 -18.21 -39.01
N SER A 97 -17.30 -17.11 -38.73
CA SER A 97 -15.86 -17.07 -38.95
C SER A 97 -15.18 -15.83 -38.38
N ARG A 98 -13.96 -16.09 -37.88
CA ARG A 98 -12.80 -15.20 -37.75
C ARG A 98 -12.68 -14.31 -36.51
N SER A 99 -11.80 -14.79 -35.64
CA SER A 99 -10.87 -14.01 -34.81
C SER A 99 -10.21 -12.85 -35.58
N PRO A 100 -9.71 -11.85 -34.85
CA PRO A 100 -8.26 -11.71 -34.83
C PRO A 100 -7.66 -11.53 -33.43
N ALA A 101 -6.41 -11.94 -33.36
CA ALA A 101 -5.51 -11.84 -32.22
C ALA A 101 -4.89 -10.45 -32.07
N SER A 102 -4.31 -10.23 -30.89
CA SER A 102 -3.28 -9.25 -30.54
C SER A 102 -3.73 -7.81 -30.26
N SER A 103 -3.57 -7.41 -29.00
CA SER A 103 -2.74 -6.24 -28.64
C SER A 103 -2.31 -6.36 -27.19
N PHE A 104 -1.04 -6.74 -27.01
CA PHE A 104 -0.27 -6.54 -25.79
C PHE A 104 -0.16 -5.03 -25.52
N LEU A 105 -0.50 -4.59 -24.30
CA LEU A 105 0.08 -3.47 -23.52
C LEU A 105 -0.88 -3.17 -22.34
N PRO A 106 -0.49 -3.36 -21.06
CA PRO A 106 -1.25 -2.81 -19.94
C PRO A 106 -0.81 -1.37 -19.66
N GLN A 107 -1.55 -0.42 -20.25
CA GLN A 107 -1.65 0.96 -19.77
C GLN A 107 -2.33 0.94 -18.39
N GLY A 108 -1.58 1.04 -17.28
CA GLY A 108 -2.20 0.96 -15.94
C GLY A 108 -1.30 1.20 -14.73
N ALA A 109 -0.17 1.88 -14.89
CA ALA A 109 0.80 2.13 -13.81
C ALA A 109 0.47 3.37 -12.93
N ALA A 110 -0.80 3.71 -12.69
CA ALA A 110 -1.17 4.96 -12.02
C ALA A 110 -1.83 4.84 -10.62
N ASN A 111 -2.28 3.66 -10.15
CA ASN A 111 -3.18 3.60 -8.98
C ASN A 111 -2.61 2.85 -7.76
N ARG A 112 -1.39 3.19 -7.32
CA ARG A 112 -0.64 2.44 -6.28
C ARG A 112 -0.31 3.23 -5.00
N ILE A 113 -0.94 4.37 -4.73
CA ILE A 113 -0.48 5.28 -3.64
C ILE A 113 -1.41 5.33 -2.41
N SER A 114 -2.62 4.78 -2.45
CA SER A 114 -3.63 5.03 -1.39
C SER A 114 -3.69 4.02 -0.23
N ALA A 115 -2.70 3.14 -0.02
CA ALA A 115 -2.76 2.09 1.01
C ALA A 115 -1.80 2.25 2.21
N LEU A 116 -1.08 3.37 2.34
CA LEU A 116 -0.02 3.54 3.35
C LEU A 116 -0.32 4.56 4.47
N LEU A 117 -1.51 5.16 4.53
CA LEU A 117 -1.85 6.20 5.52
C LEU A 117 -2.69 5.67 6.70
N SER A 118 -2.20 4.65 7.40
CA SER A 118 -2.71 4.33 8.75
C SER A 118 -1.55 3.92 9.67
N PRO A 119 -1.02 4.84 10.49
CA PRO A 119 -0.07 4.51 11.54
C PRO A 119 -0.81 3.81 12.67
N ARG A 120 -0.67 2.47 12.75
CA ARG A 120 -1.10 1.69 13.92
C ARG A 120 -0.04 1.83 15.01
N SER A 121 -0.29 2.70 15.98
CA SER A 121 0.42 2.69 17.27
C SER A 121 0.23 1.33 17.94
N ALA A 122 1.30 0.54 18.01
CA ALA A 122 1.38 -0.64 18.86
C ALA A 122 2.75 -0.63 19.57
N LYS A 123 2.83 0.19 20.62
CA LYS A 123 3.90 0.11 21.61
C LYS A 123 3.48 -0.95 22.62
N SER A 124 4.17 -2.08 22.63
CA SER A 124 4.10 -3.08 23.69
C SER A 124 4.68 -2.50 24.99
N THR A 125 3.89 -2.49 26.05
CA THR A 125 4.36 -2.49 27.45
C THR A 125 3.55 -3.56 28.20
N PRO A 126 4.19 -4.49 28.92
CA PRO A 126 3.46 -5.46 29.71
C PRO A 126 3.01 -4.84 31.04
N ASP A 127 1.75 -5.08 31.35
CA ASP A 127 1.20 -5.35 32.69
C ASP A 127 1.71 -4.49 33.86
N LEU A 128 1.01 -3.37 34.11
CA LEU A 128 0.83 -2.82 35.44
C LEU A 128 -0.61 -2.30 35.58
N LYS A 129 -1.45 -3.13 36.22
CA LYS A 129 -2.52 -2.78 37.16
C LYS A 129 -3.24 -1.44 36.91
N ALA A 130 -4.42 -1.55 36.28
CA ALA A 130 -5.41 -0.48 36.22
C ALA A 130 -5.88 -0.06 37.62
N GLN A 131 -5.79 1.25 37.93
CA GLN A 131 -6.56 1.86 39.01
C GLN A 131 -7.17 3.16 38.48
N ALA A 132 -8.51 3.19 38.45
CA ALA A 132 -9.33 4.31 38.04
C ALA A 132 -9.20 5.50 39.03
N PRO A 133 -9.42 6.75 38.58
CA PRO A 133 -9.44 7.89 39.48
C PRO A 133 -10.85 8.10 40.07
N ALA A 134 -10.95 8.01 41.39
CA ALA A 134 -12.04 8.61 42.15
C ALA A 134 -11.45 9.62 43.14
N SER A 135 -12.09 10.77 43.20
CA SER A 135 -11.72 11.99 43.93
C SER A 135 -11.84 11.85 45.47
N PRO A 136 -11.42 12.86 46.25
CA PRO A 136 -10.76 12.73 47.55
C PRO A 136 -11.74 12.69 48.73
N TYR A 137 -11.37 12.08 49.87
CA TYR A 137 -11.73 12.56 51.22
C TYR A 137 -10.99 11.77 52.34
N GLN A 138 -10.35 12.55 53.22
CA GLN A 138 -10.18 12.39 54.69
C GLN A 138 -9.45 11.17 55.33
N THR A 139 -8.47 11.53 56.17
CA THR A 139 -7.78 10.82 57.28
C THR A 139 -8.74 10.40 58.43
N PRO A 140 -8.33 9.79 59.59
CA PRO A 140 -7.02 9.33 60.09
C PRO A 140 -7.02 7.92 60.77
N GLY A 141 -5.84 7.32 61.04
CA GLY A 141 -5.73 6.32 62.11
C GLY A 141 -4.57 5.30 62.03
N GLY A 142 -3.56 5.47 62.89
CA GLY A 142 -2.88 4.35 63.57
C GLY A 142 -1.59 3.77 62.97
N PRO A 143 -0.53 3.52 63.77
CA PRO A 143 0.84 3.27 63.29
C PRO A 143 1.18 1.77 63.17
N ARG A 144 2.24 1.44 62.41
CA ARG A 144 3.49 0.75 62.83
C ARG A 144 4.11 -0.13 61.72
N SER A 145 5.43 -0.22 61.77
CA SER A 145 6.31 -1.26 61.17
C SER A 145 6.73 -1.02 59.71
N GLN A 146 7.89 -0.37 59.48
CA GLN A 146 9.25 -0.94 59.41
C GLN A 146 9.46 -1.88 58.22
N PHE A 147 10.61 -1.68 57.55
CA PHE A 147 11.18 -2.36 56.37
C PHE A 147 10.96 -1.65 55.02
N SER A 148 11.73 -0.59 54.78
CA SER A 148 12.17 -0.25 53.41
C SER A 148 13.50 -0.95 53.16
N PRO A 149 13.65 -1.77 52.10
CA PRO A 149 14.98 -2.22 51.68
C PRO A 149 15.74 -1.01 51.12
N ALA A 150 16.96 -0.82 51.60
CA ALA A 150 17.88 0.20 51.11
C ALA A 150 18.10 0.00 49.59
N ILE A 151 17.66 0.98 48.79
CA ILE A 151 18.04 1.08 47.39
C ILE A 151 19.51 1.53 47.38
N PRO A 152 20.43 0.84 46.70
CA PRO A 152 21.80 1.33 46.53
C PRO A 152 21.74 2.67 45.77
N MET A 153 22.20 3.74 46.42
CA MET A 153 22.34 5.06 45.82
C MET A 153 23.26 4.94 44.59
N SER A 154 22.69 5.15 43.41
CA SER A 154 23.46 5.37 42.19
C SER A 154 24.36 6.61 42.37
N PRO A 155 25.55 6.63 41.77
CA PRO A 155 26.41 7.81 41.80
C PRO A 155 25.64 9.00 41.21
N THR A 156 25.63 10.13 41.92
CA THR A 156 25.04 11.37 41.42
C THR A 156 25.72 11.70 40.10
N PRO A 157 24.97 11.83 38.98
CA PRO A 157 25.57 12.15 37.70
C PRO A 157 26.32 13.47 37.84
N SER A 158 27.56 13.51 37.36
CA SER A 158 28.35 14.74 37.35
C SER A 158 27.61 15.79 36.52
N THR A 159 27.78 17.07 36.86
CA THR A 159 27.12 18.17 36.12
C THR A 159 27.41 18.13 34.62
N ASP A 160 28.62 17.68 34.25
CA ASP A 160 29.04 17.53 32.86
C ASP A 160 28.30 16.38 32.15
N GLU A 161 28.01 15.27 32.84
CA GLU A 161 27.19 14.19 32.28
C GLU A 161 25.76 14.65 31.99
N LEU A 162 25.19 15.48 32.87
CA LEU A 162 23.84 16.04 32.69
C LEU A 162 23.79 17.00 31.50
N LEU A 163 24.78 17.87 31.34
CA LEU A 163 24.87 18.77 30.18
C LEU A 163 25.02 18.00 28.86
N ASN A 164 25.86 16.97 28.85
CA ASN A 164 26.03 16.08 27.69
C ASN A 164 24.75 15.30 27.38
N ALA A 165 24.03 14.81 28.39
CA ALA A 165 22.76 14.12 28.22
C ALA A 165 21.67 15.04 27.67
N LEU A 166 21.60 16.28 28.18
CA LEU A 166 20.66 17.30 27.71
C LEU A 166 20.93 17.66 26.24
N SER A 167 22.21 17.85 25.86
CA SER A 167 22.58 18.13 24.47
C SER A 167 22.15 17.01 23.52
N ARG A 168 22.36 15.74 23.91
CA ARG A 168 21.88 14.58 23.14
C ARG A 168 20.35 14.58 23.02
N GLU A 169 19.63 14.79 24.12
CA GLU A 169 18.17 14.85 24.11
C GLU A 169 17.65 15.97 23.21
N GLN A 170 18.23 17.18 23.29
CA GLN A 170 17.86 18.28 22.41
C GLN A 170 18.12 17.95 20.94
N SER A 171 19.26 17.31 20.62
CA SER A 171 19.57 16.91 19.24
C SER A 171 18.57 15.87 18.69
N LEU A 172 18.16 14.92 19.53
CA LEU A 172 17.16 13.92 19.18
C LEU A 172 15.78 14.55 18.97
N ARG A 173 15.41 15.53 19.80
CA ARG A 173 14.17 16.29 19.63
C ARG A 173 14.15 17.10 18.36
N LEU A 174 15.22 17.86 18.08
CA LEU A 174 15.33 18.61 16.83
C LEU A 174 15.25 17.69 15.60
N GLN A 175 15.87 16.51 15.65
CA GLN A 175 15.74 15.52 14.58
C GLN A 175 14.32 14.98 14.44
N ALA A 176 13.64 14.69 15.55
CA ALA A 176 12.26 14.22 15.55
C ALA A 176 11.28 15.30 15.04
N GLU A 177 11.48 16.55 15.44
CA GLU A 177 10.72 17.71 14.97
C GLU A 177 10.92 17.94 13.47
N GLY A 178 12.16 17.80 12.97
CA GLY A 178 12.44 17.86 11.53
C GLY A 178 11.69 16.79 10.75
N LYS A 179 11.76 15.53 11.19
CA LYS A 179 11.00 14.42 10.58
C LYS A 179 9.49 14.66 10.64
N LEU A 180 8.97 15.19 11.75
CA LEU A 180 7.55 15.54 11.87
C LEU A 180 7.18 16.60 10.83
N ASN A 181 7.98 17.65 10.69
CA ASN A 181 7.75 18.72 9.72
C ASN A 181 7.77 18.20 8.28
N ASP A 182 8.73 17.34 7.93
CA ASP A 182 8.79 16.69 6.61
C ASP A 182 7.52 15.89 6.34
N THR A 183 7.06 15.07 7.31
CA THR A 183 5.81 14.32 7.15
C THR A 183 4.57 15.21 7.08
N SER A 184 4.53 16.33 7.81
CA SER A 184 3.43 17.30 7.73
C SER A 184 3.34 17.88 6.33
N ARG A 185 4.49 18.25 5.74
CA ARG A 185 4.57 18.78 4.38
C ARG A 185 4.13 17.75 3.34
N GLU A 186 4.58 16.50 3.45
CA GLU A 186 4.14 15.43 2.54
C GLU A 186 2.63 15.21 2.60
N VAL A 187 2.05 15.24 3.81
CA VAL A 187 0.59 15.13 3.99
C VAL A 187 -0.14 16.32 3.36
N GLU A 188 0.38 17.53 3.54
CA GLU A 188 -0.18 18.74 2.91
C GLU A 188 -0.13 18.64 1.38
N GLU A 189 1.01 18.24 0.80
CA GLU A 189 1.18 18.07 -0.65
C GLU A 189 0.22 17.01 -1.21
N LEU A 190 0.11 15.86 -0.54
CA LEU A 190 -0.85 14.81 -0.92
C LEU A 190 -2.30 15.27 -0.78
N SER A 191 -2.61 16.09 0.23
CA SER A 191 -3.96 16.63 0.41
C SER A 191 -4.33 17.57 -0.73
N VAL A 192 -3.41 18.45 -1.16
CA VAL A 192 -3.62 19.36 -2.29
C VAL A 192 -3.88 18.56 -3.57
N GLN A 193 -3.04 17.56 -3.86
CA GLN A 193 -3.22 16.70 -5.03
C GLN A 193 -4.57 15.98 -5.03
N LEU A 194 -4.99 15.44 -3.87
CA LEU A 194 -6.27 14.74 -3.75
C LEU A 194 -7.45 15.70 -3.97
N PHE A 195 -7.39 16.92 -3.43
CA PHE A 195 -8.42 17.93 -3.64
C PHE A 195 -8.47 18.40 -5.10
N GLU A 196 -7.32 18.59 -5.75
CA GLU A 196 -7.26 18.93 -7.17
C GLU A 196 -7.86 17.84 -8.04
N GLN A 197 -7.48 16.57 -7.83
CA GLN A 197 -8.03 15.43 -8.55
C GLN A 197 -9.55 15.29 -8.33
N ALA A 198 -10.01 15.44 -7.08
CA ALA A 198 -11.44 15.41 -6.77
C ALA A 198 -12.20 16.53 -7.47
N ASN A 199 -11.65 17.75 -7.47
CA ASN A 199 -12.24 18.89 -8.16
C ASN A 199 -12.30 18.68 -9.68
N GLU A 200 -11.26 18.11 -10.28
CA GLU A 200 -11.25 17.77 -11.70
C GLU A 200 -12.33 16.74 -12.04
N MET A 201 -12.42 15.65 -11.27
CA MET A 201 -13.44 14.62 -11.45
C MET A 201 -14.85 15.22 -11.38
N VAL A 202 -15.13 16.04 -10.36
CA VAL A 202 -16.42 16.73 -10.22
C VAL A 202 -16.68 17.69 -11.38
N ALA A 203 -15.65 18.39 -11.88
CA ALA A 203 -15.80 19.27 -13.04
C ALA A 203 -16.14 18.48 -14.30
N THR A 204 -15.50 17.33 -14.54
CA THR A 204 -15.83 16.45 -15.67
C THR A 204 -17.24 15.92 -15.57
N GLU A 205 -17.68 15.51 -14.38
CA GLU A 205 -19.04 15.03 -14.11
C GLU A 205 -20.06 16.15 -14.38
N ARG A 206 -19.82 17.36 -13.86
CA ARG A 206 -20.71 18.52 -14.10
C ARG A 206 -20.82 18.85 -15.59
N ARG A 207 -19.71 18.80 -16.34
CA ARG A 207 -19.70 19.02 -17.79
C ARG A 207 -20.47 17.91 -18.53
N ALA A 208 -20.25 16.65 -18.17
CA ALA A 208 -20.92 15.51 -18.77
C ALA A 208 -22.44 15.55 -18.49
N ARG A 209 -22.81 15.84 -17.24
CA ARG A 209 -24.18 16.00 -16.80
C ARG A 209 -24.89 17.14 -17.55
N ALA A 210 -24.27 18.32 -17.64
CA ALA A 210 -24.85 19.43 -18.40
C ALA A 210 -25.09 19.07 -19.88
N LYS A 211 -24.15 18.35 -20.51
CA LYS A 211 -24.30 17.88 -21.90
C LYS A 211 -25.43 16.85 -22.07
N LEU A 212 -25.64 15.99 -21.08
CA LEU A 212 -26.75 15.05 -21.10
C LEU A 212 -28.09 15.77 -20.87
N GLU A 213 -28.14 16.69 -19.92
CA GLU A 213 -29.31 17.52 -19.64
C GLU A 213 -29.75 18.32 -20.88
N GLU A 214 -28.81 18.93 -21.62
CA GLU A 214 -29.09 19.59 -22.91
C GLU A 214 -29.70 18.64 -23.94
N ARG A 215 -29.13 17.44 -24.08
CA ARG A 215 -29.65 16.43 -25.03
C ARG A 215 -31.04 15.97 -24.63
N VAL A 216 -31.29 15.74 -23.35
CA VAL A 216 -32.60 15.35 -22.83
C VAL A 216 -33.62 16.44 -23.16
N GLU A 217 -33.31 17.71 -22.92
CA GLU A 217 -34.21 18.81 -23.25
C GLU A 217 -34.58 18.86 -24.75
N VAL A 218 -33.61 18.64 -25.64
CA VAL A 218 -33.88 18.57 -27.09
C VAL A 218 -34.75 17.37 -27.44
N LEU A 219 -34.51 16.20 -26.84
CA LEU A 219 -35.32 15.01 -27.04
C LEU A 219 -36.77 15.26 -26.60
N GLU A 220 -36.98 15.83 -25.41
CA GLU A 220 -38.30 16.17 -24.87
C GLU A 220 -39.05 17.15 -25.78
N LYS A 221 -38.38 18.21 -26.28
CA LYS A 221 -38.99 19.14 -27.25
C LYS A 221 -39.49 18.41 -28.49
N ARG A 222 -38.68 17.50 -29.06
CA ARG A 222 -39.09 16.71 -30.23
C ARG A 222 -40.25 15.77 -29.93
N ASP A 223 -40.26 15.14 -28.76
CA ASP A 223 -41.30 14.21 -28.38
C ASP A 223 -42.63 14.94 -28.12
N THR A 224 -42.60 16.14 -27.52
CA THR A 224 -43.81 16.97 -27.40
C THR A 224 -44.34 17.41 -28.76
N GLU A 225 -43.48 17.74 -29.72
CA GLU A 225 -43.90 18.09 -31.07
C GLU A 225 -44.52 16.90 -31.81
N LYS A 226 -43.89 15.72 -31.74
CA LYS A 226 -44.43 14.49 -32.33
C LYS A 226 -45.77 14.13 -31.72
N ARG A 227 -45.90 14.22 -30.38
CA ARG A 227 -47.15 13.95 -29.69
C ARG A 227 -48.27 14.89 -30.17
N ARG A 228 -48.01 16.18 -30.28
CA ARG A 228 -48.98 17.15 -30.86
C ARG A 228 -49.39 16.82 -32.29
N ARG A 229 -48.48 16.27 -33.11
CA ARG A 229 -48.80 15.84 -34.48
C ARG A 229 -49.68 14.60 -34.48
N LEU A 230 -49.39 13.64 -33.62
CA LEU A 230 -50.21 12.43 -33.44
C LEU A 230 -51.61 12.79 -32.95
N ASP A 231 -51.74 13.64 -31.93
CA ASP A 231 -53.05 14.08 -31.41
C ASP A 231 -53.94 14.68 -32.53
N LYS A 232 -53.35 15.44 -33.45
CA LYS A 232 -54.07 16.01 -34.61
C LYS A 232 -54.54 14.94 -35.60
N ILE A 233 -53.69 13.93 -35.83
CA ILE A 233 -54.01 12.80 -36.73
C ILE A 233 -55.09 11.93 -36.09
N GLU A 234 -54.99 11.63 -34.80
CA GLU A 234 -56.01 10.89 -34.04
C GLU A 234 -57.37 11.60 -34.12
N GLN A 235 -57.41 12.92 -33.87
CA GLN A 235 -58.65 13.69 -34.04
C GLN A 235 -59.20 13.67 -35.48
N ALA A 236 -58.33 13.57 -36.51
CA ALA A 236 -58.76 13.44 -37.90
C ALA A 236 -59.29 12.03 -38.20
N MET A 237 -58.64 10.98 -37.67
CA MET A 237 -59.10 9.60 -37.77
C MET A 237 -60.44 9.43 -37.06
N ASP A 238 -60.60 9.94 -35.84
CA ASP A 238 -61.88 9.93 -35.11
C ASP A 238 -63.01 10.58 -35.90
N ARG A 239 -62.71 11.68 -36.63
CA ARG A 239 -63.68 12.33 -37.51
C ARG A 239 -64.06 11.44 -38.69
N ILE A 240 -63.09 10.78 -39.32
CA ILE A 240 -63.32 9.85 -40.42
C ILE A 240 -64.13 8.64 -39.95
N ASP A 241 -63.82 8.09 -38.78
CA ASP A 241 -64.52 6.93 -38.23
C ASP A 241 -65.98 7.26 -37.90
N ARG A 242 -66.25 8.46 -37.37
CA ARG A 242 -67.64 8.95 -37.19
C ARG A 242 -68.40 9.05 -38.51
N VAL A 243 -67.77 9.58 -39.56
CA VAL A 243 -68.41 9.69 -40.88
C VAL A 243 -68.63 8.31 -41.51
N ARG A 244 -67.66 7.39 -41.37
CA ARG A 244 -67.82 5.99 -41.82
C ARG A 244 -68.98 5.29 -41.13
N ALA A 245 -69.16 5.49 -39.82
CA ALA A 245 -70.28 4.92 -39.09
C ALA A 245 -71.63 5.41 -39.66
N LEU A 246 -71.79 6.71 -39.89
CA LEU A 246 -73.01 7.30 -40.45
C LEU A 246 -73.32 6.82 -41.88
N ILE A 247 -72.31 6.66 -42.73
CA ILE A 247 -72.47 6.15 -44.10
C ILE A 247 -72.80 4.65 -44.08
N GLY A 248 -72.19 3.88 -43.18
CA GLY A 248 -72.47 2.45 -43.02
C GLY A 248 -73.91 2.17 -42.57
N GLU A 249 -74.49 3.06 -41.75
CA GLU A 249 -75.88 2.97 -41.30
C GLU A 249 -76.92 3.40 -42.37
N THR A 250 -76.53 4.23 -43.34
CA THR A 250 -77.43 4.71 -44.43
C THR A 250 -77.36 3.89 -45.71
N GLY A 251 -76.42 2.93 -45.81
CA GLY A 251 -76.22 2.04 -46.95
C GLY A 251 -76.86 0.65 -46.84
N GLN A 252 -77.71 0.41 -45.84
CA GLN A 252 -78.53 -0.80 -45.70
C GLN A 252 -80.02 -0.51 -45.93
#